data_AF-A0A2G3PZL3-F1
#
_entry.id   AF-A0A2G3PZL3-F1
#
_cell.length_a   1.000
_cell.length_b   1.000
_cell.length_c   1.000
_cell.angle_alpha   90.00
_cell.angle_beta   90.00
_cell.angle_gamma   90.00
#
_symmetry.space_group_name_H-M   'P 1'
#
loop_
_entity.id
_entity.type
_entity.pdbx_description
1 polymer ?
#
loop_
_entity_poly.entity_id
_entity_poly.type
_entity_poly.pdbx_seq_one_letter_code
_entity_poly.pdbx_strand_id
1 'polypeptide(L)'
;MGKKILISVSPYVQKYYFNEEFKGLPESIKDEVRAKLAIIAEKVNCIMTLGFNEEGEIFIEERYEDPMNYDEIGAGLEIKKLQTEEKEMFRSLKLWYMIYATQNGQIVREILVLQQAKKKAEEIIDYITDKYDEKAGEFARELLAE
;
A
#
# COMPACT_ATOMS: atom_id res chain seq x y z
N MET A 1 -0.83 7.95 15.86
CA MET A 1 -1.47 7.32 14.69
C MET A 1 -0.62 7.64 13.46
N GLY A 2 0.29 6.74 13.12
CA GLY A 2 1.22 6.86 12.01
C GLY A 2 0.51 6.59 10.68
N LYS A 3 0.44 7.61 9.82
CA LYS A 3 0.04 7.46 8.42
C LYS A 3 1.30 7.32 7.57
N LYS A 4 1.34 6.32 6.69
CA LYS A 4 2.39 6.20 5.68
C LYS A 4 1.89 6.71 4.35
N ILE A 5 2.38 7.87 3.93
CA ILE A 5 2.04 8.46 2.63
C ILE A 5 2.72 7.63 1.53
N LEU A 6 1.95 7.17 0.55
CA LEU A 6 2.47 6.56 -0.68
C LEU A 6 2.81 7.66 -1.70
N ILE A 7 1.83 8.51 -1.98
CA ILE A 7 1.90 9.54 -3.00
C ILE A 7 1.05 10.75 -2.60
N SER A 8 1.52 11.94 -2.96
CA SER A 8 0.75 13.18 -2.89
C SER A 8 0.91 13.94 -4.20
N VAL A 9 -0.21 14.40 -4.78
CA VAL A 9 -0.25 15.11 -6.07
C VAL A 9 -0.86 16.49 -5.85
N SER A 10 -0.17 17.53 -6.32
CA SER A 10 -0.63 18.91 -6.22
C SER A 10 -0.84 19.52 -7.60
N PRO A 11 -2.08 19.95 -7.93
CA PRO A 11 -2.37 20.63 -9.19
C PRO A 11 -1.83 22.07 -9.19
N TYR A 12 -1.69 22.69 -8.01
CA TYR A 12 -1.24 24.09 -7.85
C TYR A 12 0.21 24.30 -8.30
N VAL A 13 1.07 23.30 -8.08
CA VAL A 13 2.49 23.33 -8.48
C VAL A 13 2.83 22.34 -9.60
N GLN A 14 1.84 21.62 -10.13
CA GLN A 14 1.98 20.61 -11.19
C GLN A 14 3.07 19.58 -10.88
N LYS A 15 3.10 19.09 -9.63
CA LYS A 15 4.10 18.13 -9.15
C LYS A 15 3.46 17.06 -8.28
N TYR A 16 4.17 15.95 -8.14
CA TYR A 16 3.86 14.91 -7.18
C TYR A 16 5.08 14.53 -6.37
N TYR A 17 4.84 14.00 -5.17
CA TYR A 17 5.81 13.30 -4.34
C TYR A 17 5.41 11.84 -4.27
N PHE A 18 6.36 10.93 -4.51
CA PHE A 18 6.20 9.50 -4.29
C PHE A 18 7.19 9.07 -3.19
N ASN A 19 6.73 8.33 -2.20
CA ASN A 19 7.55 7.98 -1.05
C ASN A 19 8.53 6.84 -1.37
N GLU A 20 9.81 7.06 -1.10
CA GLU A 20 10.92 6.12 -1.33
C GLU A 20 10.79 4.80 -0.55
N GLU A 21 10.05 4.77 0.56
CA GLU A 21 9.69 3.52 1.25
C GLU A 21 8.97 2.52 0.32
N PHE A 22 8.33 3.03 -0.73
CA PHE A 22 7.53 2.25 -1.69
C PHE A 22 8.24 2.05 -3.04
N LYS A 23 9.57 2.26 -3.10
CA LYS A 23 10.34 2.08 -4.33
C LYS A 23 10.19 0.69 -4.96
N GLY A 24 9.93 -0.33 -4.15
CA GLY A 24 9.72 -1.71 -4.58
C GLY A 24 8.32 -2.01 -5.14
N LEU A 25 7.40 -1.04 -5.15
CA LEU A 25 6.12 -1.17 -5.83
C LEU A 25 6.33 -1.27 -7.35
N PRO A 26 5.63 -2.17 -8.07
CA PRO A 26 5.74 -2.25 -9.52
C PRO A 26 5.46 -0.92 -10.21
N GLU A 27 6.28 -0.58 -11.21
CA GLU A 27 6.22 0.75 -11.84
C GLU A 27 4.87 0.99 -12.53
N SER A 28 4.27 -0.03 -13.13
CA SER A 28 2.94 0.06 -13.74
C SER A 28 1.87 0.52 -12.75
N ILE A 29 1.94 0.06 -11.48
CA ILE A 29 1.00 0.46 -10.44
C ILE A 29 1.31 1.90 -9.99
N LYS A 30 2.60 2.28 -9.87
CA LYS A 30 2.97 3.67 -9.53
C LYS A 30 2.45 4.65 -10.57
N ASP A 31 2.64 4.34 -11.84
CA ASP A 31 2.20 5.15 -12.98
C ASP A 31 0.68 5.27 -13.01
N GLU A 32 -0.04 4.16 -12.80
CA GLU A 32 -1.50 4.12 -12.76
C GLU A 32 -2.05 4.99 -11.63
N VAL A 33 -1.56 4.81 -10.39
CA VAL A 33 -1.98 5.60 -9.22
C VAL A 33 -1.70 7.08 -9.45
N ARG A 34 -0.49 7.43 -9.93
CA ARG A 34 -0.12 8.82 -10.22
C ARG A 34 -1.07 9.44 -11.24
N ALA A 35 -1.30 8.75 -12.36
CA ALA A 35 -2.15 9.26 -13.44
C ALA A 35 -3.58 9.51 -12.94
N LYS A 36 -4.16 8.55 -12.20
CA LYS A 36 -5.52 8.67 -11.65
C LYS A 36 -5.65 9.81 -10.65
N LEU A 37 -4.72 9.92 -9.70
CA LEU A 37 -4.74 10.99 -8.71
C LEU A 37 -4.49 12.36 -9.33
N ALA A 38 -3.62 12.48 -10.34
CA ALA A 38 -3.39 13.73 -11.05
C ALA A 38 -4.65 14.23 -11.78
N ILE A 39 -5.36 13.34 -12.48
CA ILE A 39 -6.61 13.67 -13.16
C ILE A 39 -7.66 14.18 -12.17
N ILE A 40 -7.82 13.50 -11.02
CA ILE A 40 -8.80 13.91 -10.00
C ILE A 40 -8.38 15.24 -9.38
N ALA A 41 -7.12 15.35 -8.97
CA ALA A 41 -6.55 16.55 -8.34
C ALA A 41 -6.75 17.80 -9.20
N GLU A 42 -6.48 17.70 -10.51
CA GLU A 42 -6.74 18.80 -11.46
C GLU A 42 -8.23 19.09 -11.62
N LYS A 43 -9.07 18.04 -11.70
CA LYS A 43 -10.51 18.18 -11.92
C LYS A 43 -11.24 18.88 -10.78
N VAL A 44 -10.89 18.56 -9.53
CA VAL A 44 -11.53 19.11 -8.32
C VAL A 44 -10.68 20.19 -7.65
N ASN A 45 -9.53 20.51 -8.26
CA ASN A 45 -8.59 21.54 -7.85
C ASN A 45 -8.19 21.45 -6.37
N CYS A 46 -7.73 20.27 -5.96
CA CYS A 46 -7.19 20.02 -4.63
C CYS A 46 -5.95 19.12 -4.68
N ILE A 47 -5.15 19.17 -3.62
CA ILE A 47 -4.06 18.23 -3.38
C ILE A 47 -4.67 16.89 -2.99
N MET A 48 -4.31 15.84 -3.71
CA MET A 48 -4.75 14.47 -3.47
C MET A 48 -3.63 13.65 -2.86
N THR A 49 -3.85 13.10 -1.67
CA THR A 49 -2.88 12.25 -0.97
C THR A 49 -3.45 10.86 -0.77
N LEU A 50 -2.67 9.83 -1.13
CA LEU A 50 -3.01 8.43 -0.92
C LEU A 50 -1.94 7.77 -0.06
N GLY A 51 -2.35 6.94 0.89
CA GLY A 51 -1.43 6.23 1.77
C GLY A 51 -2.09 5.09 2.52
N PHE A 52 -1.39 4.58 3.53
CA PHE A 52 -1.81 3.48 4.38
C PHE A 52 -1.87 3.91 5.85
N ASN A 53 -2.87 3.42 6.58
CA ASN A 53 -2.91 3.52 8.04
C ASN A 53 -2.07 2.41 8.70
N GLU A 54 -2.03 2.38 10.04
CA GLU A 54 -1.29 1.39 10.82
C GLU A 54 -1.76 -0.06 10.56
N GLU A 55 -3.02 -0.23 10.17
CA GLU A 55 -3.64 -1.53 9.85
C GLU A 55 -3.40 -1.95 8.38
N GLY A 56 -2.78 -1.10 7.56
CA GLY A 56 -2.57 -1.35 6.13
C GLY A 56 -3.79 -1.08 5.26
N GLU A 57 -4.81 -0.41 5.80
CA GLU A 57 -5.94 0.10 5.04
C GLU A 57 -5.57 1.37 4.29
N ILE A 58 -6.06 1.48 3.05
CA ILE A 58 -5.78 2.61 2.18
C ILE A 58 -6.67 3.78 2.55
N PHE A 59 -6.07 4.95 2.72
CA PHE A 59 -6.79 6.20 2.85
C PHE A 59 -6.51 7.11 1.66
N ILE A 60 -7.47 7.98 1.37
CA ILE A 60 -7.33 9.09 0.43
C ILE A 60 -7.75 10.35 1.16
N GLU A 61 -6.95 11.40 1.05
CA GLU A 61 -7.18 12.70 1.65
C GLU A 61 -7.07 13.80 0.61
N GLU A 62 -8.10 14.64 0.55
CA GLU A 62 -8.06 15.92 -0.14
C GLU A 62 -7.60 17.06 0.78
N ARG A 63 -6.83 17.99 0.21
CA ARG A 63 -6.51 19.29 0.83
C ARG A 63 -6.56 20.38 -0.22
N TYR A 64 -7.27 21.47 0.05
CA TYR A 64 -7.31 22.63 -0.83
C TYR A 64 -6.50 23.78 -0.24
N GLU A 65 -5.95 24.62 -1.10
CA GLU A 65 -5.31 25.89 -0.73
C GLU A 65 -6.25 27.09 -0.98
N ASP A 66 -7.12 26.99 -1.99
CA ASP A 66 -8.10 28.02 -2.36
C ASP A 66 -9.53 27.45 -2.32
N PRO A 67 -10.37 27.87 -1.36
CA PRO A 67 -11.76 27.43 -1.25
C PRO A 67 -12.63 27.84 -2.45
N MET A 68 -12.29 28.92 -3.15
CA MET A 68 -13.17 29.47 -4.20
C MET A 68 -13.21 28.60 -5.45
N ASN A 69 -12.14 27.84 -5.69
CA ASN A 69 -11.98 26.99 -6.85
C ASN A 69 -12.06 25.48 -6.49
N TYR A 70 -12.41 25.14 -5.25
CA TYR A 70 -12.50 23.77 -4.78
C TYR A 70 -13.94 23.23 -4.86
N ASP A 71 -14.12 22.06 -5.49
CA ASP A 71 -15.40 21.35 -5.53
C ASP A 71 -15.42 20.20 -4.52
N GLU A 72 -15.91 20.47 -3.31
CA GLU A 72 -15.99 19.49 -2.21
C GLU A 72 -16.86 18.28 -2.58
N ILE A 73 -18.01 18.52 -3.22
CA ILE A 73 -18.94 17.45 -3.61
C ILE A 73 -18.31 16.61 -4.73
N GLY A 74 -17.71 17.28 -5.72
CA GLY A 74 -16.99 16.64 -6.81
C GLY A 74 -15.83 15.77 -6.30
N ALA A 75 -15.05 16.26 -5.35
CA ALA A 75 -13.95 15.51 -4.73
C ALA A 75 -14.42 14.19 -4.13
N GLY A 76 -15.45 14.24 -3.28
CA GLY A 76 -16.03 13.04 -2.67
C GLY A 76 -16.61 12.05 -3.68
N LEU A 77 -17.20 12.53 -4.78
CA LEU A 77 -17.72 11.69 -5.86
C LEU A 77 -16.60 11.02 -6.67
N GLU A 78 -15.55 11.76 -7.03
CA GLU A 78 -14.40 11.22 -7.77
C GLU A 78 -13.62 10.20 -6.94
N ILE A 79 -13.45 10.42 -5.63
CA ILE A 79 -12.82 9.45 -4.73
C ILE A 79 -13.63 8.15 -4.68
N LYS A 80 -14.94 8.24 -4.50
CA LYS A 80 -15.83 7.05 -4.50
C LYS A 80 -15.78 6.31 -5.84
N LYS A 81 -15.75 7.06 -6.95
CA LYS A 81 -15.64 6.50 -8.29
C LYS A 81 -14.31 5.77 -8.46
N LEU A 82 -13.19 6.40 -8.08
CA LEU A 82 -11.86 5.80 -8.10
C LEU A 82 -11.84 4.48 -7.31
N GLN A 83 -12.35 4.47 -6.08
CA GLN A 83 -12.42 3.27 -5.24
C GLN A 83 -13.30 2.15 -5.84
N THR A 84 -14.32 2.52 -6.62
CA THR A 84 -15.26 1.57 -7.22
C THR A 84 -14.76 1.00 -8.54
N GLU A 85 -14.12 1.82 -9.37
CA GLU A 85 -13.64 1.44 -10.71
C GLU A 85 -12.26 0.78 -10.65
N GLU A 86 -11.34 1.27 -9.81
CA GLU A 86 -9.94 0.83 -9.77
C GLU A 86 -9.68 -0.24 -8.70
N LYS A 87 -10.60 -1.20 -8.54
CA LYS A 87 -10.51 -2.22 -7.48
C LYS A 87 -9.22 -3.05 -7.56
N GLU A 88 -8.76 -3.37 -8.77
CA GLU A 88 -7.53 -4.15 -8.98
C GLU A 88 -6.28 -3.37 -8.59
N MET A 89 -6.24 -2.06 -8.87
CA MET A 89 -5.17 -1.17 -8.42
C MET A 89 -5.10 -1.14 -6.89
N PHE A 90 -6.23 -0.91 -6.21
CA PHE A 90 -6.28 -0.90 -4.74
C PHE A 90 -5.95 -2.26 -4.13
N ARG A 91 -6.42 -3.37 -4.71
CA ARG A 91 -6.05 -4.73 -4.29
C ARG A 91 -4.55 -4.96 -4.41
N SER A 92 -3.95 -4.54 -5.52
CA SER A 92 -2.50 -4.69 -5.75
C SER A 92 -1.69 -3.86 -4.77
N LEU A 93 -2.13 -2.64 -4.47
CA LEU A 93 -1.53 -1.78 -3.44
C LEU A 93 -1.60 -2.42 -2.05
N LYS A 94 -2.77 -2.92 -1.64
CA LYS A 94 -2.96 -3.61 -0.37
C LYS A 94 -2.09 -4.87 -0.28
N LEU A 95 -2.08 -5.70 -1.32
CA LEU A 95 -1.28 -6.92 -1.36
C LEU A 95 0.21 -6.61 -1.21
N TRP A 96 0.69 -5.61 -1.96
CA TRP A 96 2.07 -5.16 -1.85
C TRP A 96 2.38 -4.67 -0.43
N TYR A 97 1.52 -3.84 0.16
CA TYR A 97 1.72 -3.35 1.52
C TYR A 97 1.78 -4.49 2.53
N MET A 98 0.83 -5.44 2.49
CA MET A 98 0.81 -6.60 3.38
C MET A 98 2.10 -7.41 3.26
N ILE A 99 2.57 -7.68 2.04
CA ILE A 99 3.75 -8.53 1.79
C ILE A 99 5.06 -7.83 2.14
N TYR A 100 5.21 -6.55 1.82
CA TYR A 100 6.50 -5.84 1.89
C TYR A 100 6.64 -4.90 3.09
N ALA A 101 5.54 -4.43 3.68
CA ALA A 101 5.56 -3.44 4.75
C ALA A 101 5.18 -4.01 6.13
N THR A 102 4.74 -5.27 6.23
CA THR A 102 4.37 -5.92 7.50
C THR A 102 5.33 -7.05 7.87
N GLN A 103 5.48 -7.31 9.19
CA GLN A 103 6.30 -8.42 9.69
C GLN A 103 5.77 -9.78 9.21
N ASN A 104 4.45 -10.00 9.26
CA ASN A 104 3.86 -11.25 8.78
C ASN A 104 4.13 -11.47 7.28
N GLY A 105 4.08 -10.41 6.46
CA GLY A 105 4.46 -10.47 5.05
C GLY A 105 5.93 -10.86 4.85
N GLN A 106 6.84 -10.33 5.68
CA GLN A 106 8.26 -10.70 5.65
C GLN A 106 8.45 -12.19 5.99
N ILE A 107 7.75 -12.68 7.03
CA ILE A 107 7.77 -14.10 7.41
C ILE A 107 7.27 -14.99 6.26
N VAL A 108 6.12 -14.66 5.65
CA VAL A 108 5.58 -15.41 4.50
C VAL A 108 6.60 -15.47 3.36
N ARG A 109 7.25 -14.36 3.03
CA ARG A 109 8.26 -14.33 1.97
C ARG A 109 9.45 -15.23 2.28
N GLU A 110 9.94 -15.22 3.51
CA GLU A 110 11.06 -16.05 3.93
C GLU A 110 10.71 -17.54 3.88
N ILE A 111 9.52 -17.91 4.34
CA ILE A 111 8.98 -19.27 4.22
C ILE A 111 8.99 -19.70 2.74
N LEU A 112 8.45 -18.87 1.84
CA LEU A 112 8.42 -19.18 0.40
C LEU A 112 9.82 -19.38 -0.19
N VAL A 113 10.80 -18.55 0.20
CA VAL A 113 12.19 -18.70 -0.25
C VAL A 113 12.80 -20.01 0.25
N LEU A 114 12.57 -20.36 1.52
CA LEU A 114 13.11 -21.59 2.11
C LEU A 114 12.43 -22.86 1.56
N GLN A 115 11.13 -22.79 1.25
CA GLN A 115 10.41 -23.86 0.54
C GLN A 115 10.98 -24.08 -0.86
N GLN A 116 11.28 -23.01 -1.61
CA GLN A 116 11.94 -23.13 -2.92
C GLN A 116 13.34 -23.75 -2.81
N ALA A 117 14.04 -23.49 -1.71
CA ALA A 117 15.31 -24.15 -1.37
C ALA A 117 15.14 -25.60 -0.85
N LYS A 118 13.92 -26.16 -0.87
CA LYS A 118 13.57 -27.51 -0.43
C LYS A 118 13.94 -27.81 1.02
N LYS A 119 13.89 -26.81 1.89
CA LYS A 119 14.06 -26.98 3.34
C LYS A 119 12.87 -27.74 3.94
N LYS A 120 13.12 -28.53 4.98
CA LYS A 120 12.05 -29.24 5.70
C LYS A 120 11.21 -28.25 6.50
N ALA A 121 9.93 -28.55 6.72
CA ALA A 121 9.04 -27.68 7.48
C ALA A 121 9.58 -27.35 8.88
N GLU A 122 10.12 -28.35 9.59
CA GLU A 122 10.73 -28.17 10.91
C GLU A 122 11.90 -27.18 10.87
N GLU A 123 12.80 -27.31 9.89
CA GLU A 123 13.94 -26.39 9.70
C GLU A 123 13.49 -24.95 9.40
N ILE A 124 12.38 -24.78 8.68
CA ILE A 124 11.81 -23.46 8.38
C ILE A 124 11.21 -22.86 9.66
N ILE A 125 10.43 -23.63 10.41
CA ILE A 125 9.79 -23.18 11.66
C ILE A 125 10.86 -22.75 12.67
N ASP A 126 11.90 -23.56 12.87
CA ASP A 126 13.00 -23.25 13.78
C ASP A 126 13.71 -21.95 13.36
N TYR A 127 14.03 -21.81 12.07
CA TYR A 127 14.65 -20.59 11.55
C TYR A 127 13.80 -19.33 11.75
N ILE A 128 12.48 -19.41 11.50
CA ILE A 128 11.57 -18.27 11.70
C ILE A 128 11.45 -17.94 13.20
N THR A 129 11.36 -18.96 14.06
CA THR A 129 11.27 -18.81 15.51
C THR A 129 12.51 -18.10 16.06
N ASP A 130 13.70 -18.54 15.64
CA ASP A 130 14.98 -17.98 16.07
C ASP A 130 15.18 -16.54 15.58
N LYS A 131 14.69 -16.21 14.37
CA LYS A 131 14.87 -14.90 13.77
C LYS A 131 13.91 -13.84 14.28
N TYR A 132 12.67 -14.23 14.58
CA TYR A 132 11.59 -13.32 14.97
C TYR A 132 11.21 -13.53 16.43
N ASP A 133 10.34 -14.50 16.71
CA ASP A 133 9.92 -14.92 18.05
C ASP A 133 9.07 -16.22 17.98
N GLU A 134 8.64 -16.71 19.14
CA GLU A 134 7.80 -17.92 19.25
C GLU A 134 6.46 -17.79 18.53
N LYS A 135 5.85 -16.59 18.51
CA LYS A 135 4.59 -16.35 17.79
C LYS A 135 4.77 -16.44 16.28
N ALA A 136 5.89 -15.95 15.76
CA ALA A 136 6.24 -16.10 14.35
C ALA A 136 6.46 -17.57 13.99
N GLY A 137 7.04 -18.36 14.91
CA GLY A 137 7.16 -19.81 14.78
C GLY A 137 5.82 -20.53 14.70
N GLU A 138 4.86 -20.18 15.57
CA GLU A 138 3.48 -20.68 15.52
C GLU A 138 2.79 -20.32 14.20
N PHE A 139 2.89 -19.05 13.77
CA PHE A 139 2.36 -18.60 12.49
C PHE A 139 2.96 -19.37 11.30
N ALA A 140 4.28 -19.60 11.30
CA ALA A 140 4.93 -20.42 10.28
C ALA A 140 4.43 -21.86 10.29
N ARG A 141 4.18 -22.43 11.47
CA ARG A 141 3.64 -23.79 11.62
C ARG A 141 2.23 -23.89 11.05
N GLU A 142 1.37 -22.91 11.32
CA GLU A 142 0.01 -22.86 10.75
C GLU A 142 0.05 -22.79 9.21
N LEU A 143 0.89 -21.93 8.65
CA LEU A 143 1.03 -21.78 7.20
C LEU A 143 1.60 -23.02 6.49
N LEU A 144 2.44 -23.80 7.16
CA LEU A 144 3.09 -24.98 6.58
C LEU A 144 2.29 -26.28 6.80
N ALA A 145 1.20 -26.22 7.59
CA ALA A 145 0.32 -27.35 7.83
C ALA A 145 -0.74 -27.55 6.73
N GLU A 146 -0.93 -26.53 5.86
CA GLU A 146 -1.74 -26.57 4.64
C GLU A 146 -0.97 -27.14 3.43
#